data_AF-A0A6S9IUB7-F1
#
_entry.id   AF-A0A6S9IUB7-F1
#
_cell.length_a   1.000
_cell.length_b   1.000
_cell.length_c   1.000
_cell.angle_alpha   90.00
_cell.angle_beta   90.00
_cell.angle_gamma   90.00
#
_symmetry.space_group_name_H-M   'P 1'
#
loop_
_entity.id
_entity.type
_entity.pdbx_description
1 polymer ?
#
loop_
_entity_poly.entity_id
_entity_poly.type
_entity_poly.pdbx_seq_one_letter_code
_entity_poly.pdbx_strand_id
1 'polypeptide(L)'
;MTPVEPLPAGTKLYIVKPDIGLSTPQVFGALDYNALSTKDPEELLKRFLENGVDAGGHDAYVNDLEQPAFDCLPELKALKEELVNVEGFQHVMMSGSGTSIFCIGEPKDKEAFMKEFDEREGINVFPTEFINREEGVWFES
;
A
#
# COMPACT_ATOMS: atom_id res chain seq x y z
N MET A 1 -4.74 21.31 13.87
CA MET A 1 -4.97 19.87 13.67
C MET A 1 -4.82 19.20 15.02
N THR A 2 -5.79 18.39 15.42
CA THR A 2 -5.68 17.58 16.65
C THR A 2 -4.87 16.33 16.30
N PRO A 3 -3.84 15.96 17.07
CA PRO A 3 -3.13 14.69 16.88
C PRO A 3 -4.12 13.52 16.97
N VAL A 4 -4.00 12.56 16.06
CA VAL A 4 -4.74 11.29 16.12
C VAL A 4 -3.95 10.29 16.97
N GLU A 5 -4.66 9.35 17.60
CA GLU A 5 -4.02 8.25 18.32
C GLU A 5 -3.10 7.47 17.38
N PRO A 6 -1.90 7.06 17.85
CA PRO A 6 -0.98 6.33 17.01
C PRO A 6 -1.53 4.93 16.70
N LEU A 7 -1.19 4.42 15.51
CA LEU A 7 -1.50 3.04 15.15
C LEU A 7 -0.70 2.06 16.03
N PRO A 8 -1.15 0.80 16.18
CA PRO A 8 -0.43 -0.19 16.95
C PRO A 8 0.99 -0.40 16.40
N ALA A 9 1.99 -0.11 17.23
CA ALA A 9 3.39 -0.40 16.91
C ALA A 9 3.60 -1.92 16.72
N GLY A 10 4.56 -2.30 15.88
CA GLY A 10 4.84 -3.68 15.53
C GLY A 10 3.91 -4.28 14.48
N THR A 11 2.91 -3.54 13.99
CA THR A 11 2.10 -3.95 12.84
C THR A 11 3.02 -4.16 11.64
N LYS A 12 3.11 -5.41 11.16
CA LYS A 12 3.97 -5.79 10.04
C LYS A 12 3.41 -5.28 8.73
N LEU A 13 4.30 -4.88 7.84
CA LEU A 13 3.97 -4.61 6.45
C LEU A 13 5.19 -4.84 5.54
N TYR A 14 4.92 -5.01 4.26
CA TYR A 14 5.96 -5.21 3.24
C TYR A 14 5.77 -4.17 2.16
N ILE A 15 6.84 -3.46 1.79
CA ILE A 15 6.85 -2.58 0.61
C ILE A 15 7.51 -3.35 -0.52
N VAL A 16 6.78 -3.59 -1.59
CA VAL A 16 7.26 -4.22 -2.82
C VAL A 16 7.39 -3.14 -3.87
N LYS A 17 8.62 -2.86 -4.31
CA LYS A 17 8.94 -1.76 -5.20
C LYS A 17 9.65 -2.26 -6.46
N PRO A 18 8.99 -2.21 -7.62
CA PRO A 18 9.64 -2.36 -8.90
C PRO A 18 10.65 -1.23 -9.15
N ASP A 19 11.74 -1.54 -9.84
CA ASP A 19 12.74 -0.55 -10.29
C ASP A 19 12.19 0.33 -11.41
N ILE A 20 11.20 -0.16 -12.15
CA ILE A 20 10.53 0.65 -13.16
C ILE A 20 9.79 1.81 -12.48
N GLY A 21 10.11 3.02 -12.94
CA GLY A 21 9.43 4.23 -12.53
C GLY A 21 8.20 4.49 -13.39
N LEU A 22 7.22 5.18 -12.80
CA LEU A 22 6.05 5.67 -13.51
C LEU A 22 5.90 7.17 -13.26
N SER A 23 5.75 7.94 -14.34
CA SER A 23 5.68 9.40 -14.28
C SER A 23 4.37 9.85 -13.64
N THR A 24 4.46 10.58 -12.52
CA THR A 24 3.27 11.14 -11.86
C THR A 24 2.42 11.99 -12.81
N PRO A 25 2.97 12.94 -13.61
CA PRO A 25 2.18 13.65 -14.62
C PRO A 25 1.47 12.74 -15.63
N GLN A 26 2.09 11.63 -16.01
CA GLN A 26 1.47 10.67 -16.93
C GLN A 26 0.26 9.99 -16.31
N VAL A 27 0.37 9.53 -15.05
CA VAL A 27 -0.74 8.89 -14.33
C VAL A 27 -1.90 9.88 -14.12
N PHE A 28 -1.60 11.10 -13.69
CA PHE A 28 -2.62 12.14 -13.56
C PHE A 28 -3.25 12.53 -14.92
N GLY A 29 -2.46 12.53 -15.99
CA GLY A 29 -2.97 12.80 -17.34
C GLY A 29 -3.88 11.69 -17.89
N ALA A 30 -3.75 10.46 -17.39
CA ALA A 30 -4.56 9.31 -17.75
C ALA A 30 -5.80 9.13 -16.85
N LEU A 31 -5.96 9.95 -15.80
CA LEU A 31 -7.07 9.84 -14.86
C LEU A 31 -8.42 10.13 -15.54
N ASP A 32 -9.35 9.18 -15.49
CA ASP A 32 -10.73 9.38 -15.92
C ASP A 32 -11.61 9.88 -14.77
N TYR A 33 -12.01 11.15 -14.84
CA TYR A 33 -12.87 11.78 -13.84
C TYR A 33 -14.26 11.15 -13.72
N ASN A 34 -14.71 10.40 -14.73
CA ASN A 34 -16.00 9.69 -14.67
C ASN A 34 -15.89 8.34 -13.98
N ALA A 35 -14.67 7.84 -13.74
CA ALA A 35 -14.39 6.56 -13.12
C ALA A 35 -13.86 6.69 -11.68
N LEU A 36 -13.88 7.89 -11.12
CA LEU A 36 -13.47 8.14 -9.73
C LEU A 36 -14.39 7.40 -8.74
N SER A 37 -13.83 6.99 -7.63
CA SER A 37 -14.57 6.46 -6.50
C SER A 37 -15.65 7.44 -6.04
N THR A 38 -16.86 6.93 -5.84
CA THR A 38 -17.97 7.69 -5.27
C THR A 38 -18.01 7.61 -3.73
N LYS A 39 -16.99 7.01 -3.11
CA LYS A 39 -16.92 6.86 -1.65
C LYS A 39 -16.60 8.20 -1.01
N ASP A 40 -17.26 8.48 0.10
CA ASP A 40 -17.00 9.69 0.89
C ASP A 40 -15.67 9.55 1.63
N PRO A 41 -14.66 10.39 1.35
CA PRO A 41 -13.37 10.32 2.03
C PRO A 41 -13.46 10.59 3.54
N GLU A 42 -14.44 11.38 4.01
CA GLU A 42 -14.64 11.61 5.44
C GLU A 42 -15.16 10.36 6.14
N GLU A 43 -16.04 9.60 5.46
CA GLU A 43 -16.51 8.31 5.96
C GLU A 43 -15.38 7.28 6.01
N LEU A 44 -14.54 7.20 4.97
CA LEU A 44 -13.37 6.32 4.95
C LEU A 44 -12.40 6.66 6.07
N LEU A 45 -12.11 7.95 6.27
CA LEU A 45 -11.25 8.41 7.36
C LEU A 45 -11.84 8.04 8.72
N LYS A 46 -13.14 8.27 8.94
CA LYS A 46 -13.81 7.91 10.19
C LYS A 46 -13.67 6.42 10.48
N ARG A 47 -13.93 5.55 9.49
CA ARG A 47 -13.77 4.10 9.63
C ARG A 47 -12.33 3.72 9.99
N PHE A 48 -11.35 4.36 9.35
CA PHE A 48 -9.93 4.16 9.66
C PHE A 48 -9.58 4.56 11.09
N LEU A 49 -10.07 5.71 11.58
CA LEU A 49 -9.80 6.16 12.94
C LEU A 49 -10.49 5.27 13.99
N GLU A 50 -11.66 4.71 13.69
CA GLU A 50 -12.39 3.83 14.62
C GLU A 50 -11.80 2.41 14.69
N ASN A 51 -11.24 1.90 13.60
CA ASN A 51 -10.88 0.48 13.47
C ASN A 51 -9.39 0.25 13.14
N GLY A 52 -8.60 1.29 12.95
CA GLY A 52 -7.18 1.20 12.60
C GLY A 52 -6.94 0.64 11.20
N VAL A 53 -5.95 -0.23 11.06
CA VAL A 53 -5.65 -0.91 9.77
C VAL A 53 -6.66 -1.99 9.42
N ASP A 54 -7.49 -2.43 10.37
CA ASP A 54 -8.56 -3.40 10.17
C ASP A 54 -9.89 -2.72 9.77
N ALA A 55 -9.84 -1.53 9.17
CA ALA A 55 -10.99 -0.64 8.98
C ALA A 55 -12.07 -1.07 8.01
N GLY A 56 -12.00 -2.31 7.53
CA GLY A 56 -13.04 -2.95 6.75
C GLY A 56 -12.46 -3.92 5.74
N GLY A 57 -13.27 -4.30 4.75
CA GLY A 57 -12.80 -5.07 3.60
C GLY A 57 -11.96 -4.22 2.65
N HIS A 58 -11.64 -4.77 1.49
CA HIS A 58 -10.86 -4.10 0.44
C HIS A 58 -11.44 -2.74 -0.01
N ASP A 59 -12.70 -2.44 0.30
CA ASP A 59 -13.38 -1.21 -0.07
C ASP A 59 -13.13 -0.05 0.91
N ALA A 60 -12.43 -0.29 2.02
CA ALA A 60 -12.03 0.73 2.98
C ALA A 60 -10.81 1.56 2.50
N TYR A 61 -10.04 1.04 1.55
CA TYR A 61 -8.87 1.69 1.00
C TYR A 61 -9.07 1.98 -0.48
N VAL A 62 -9.04 3.27 -0.82
CA VAL A 62 -9.26 3.74 -2.19
C VAL A 62 -8.05 4.50 -2.66
N ASN A 63 -7.61 4.19 -3.87
CA ASN A 63 -6.63 4.99 -4.60
C ASN A 63 -7.09 5.13 -6.05
N ASP A 64 -7.71 6.26 -6.39
CA ASP A 64 -8.20 6.55 -7.75
C ASP A 64 -7.08 6.57 -8.80
N LEU A 65 -5.80 6.64 -8.39
CA LEU A 65 -4.66 6.60 -9.28
C LEU A 65 -4.24 5.17 -9.66
N GLU A 66 -4.78 4.13 -9.01
CA GLU A 66 -4.44 2.75 -9.35
C GLU A 66 -4.83 2.40 -10.78
N GLN A 67 -6.09 2.66 -11.17
CA GLN A 67 -6.55 2.35 -12.52
C GLN A 67 -5.70 3.03 -13.61
N PRO A 68 -5.48 4.37 -13.60
CA PRO A 68 -4.63 4.99 -14.62
C PRO A 68 -3.16 4.56 -14.53
N ALA A 69 -2.64 4.22 -13.34
CA ALA A 69 -1.29 3.68 -13.22
C ALA A 69 -1.19 2.29 -13.88
N PHE A 70 -2.19 1.43 -13.68
CA PHE A 70 -2.28 0.11 -14.30
C PHE A 70 -2.47 0.17 -15.81
N ASP A 71 -3.22 1.15 -16.31
CA ASP A 71 -3.37 1.37 -17.75
C ASP A 71 -2.07 1.85 -18.38
N CYS A 72 -1.30 2.67 -17.67
CA CYS A 72 0.03 3.12 -18.11
C CYS A 72 1.12 2.05 -17.94
N LEU A 73 0.98 1.14 -16.97
CA LEU A 73 1.97 0.14 -16.60
C LEU A 73 1.29 -1.19 -16.20
N PRO A 74 0.87 -2.02 -17.17
CA PRO A 74 0.09 -3.25 -16.89
C PRO A 74 0.82 -4.29 -16.02
N GLU A 75 2.16 -4.33 -16.06
CA GLU A 75 2.97 -5.18 -15.19
C GLU A 75 2.86 -4.80 -13.71
N LEU A 76 2.58 -3.54 -13.37
CA LEU A 76 2.30 -3.12 -11.99
C LEU A 76 0.97 -3.70 -11.50
N LYS A 77 -0.03 -3.78 -12.38
CA LYS A 77 -1.30 -4.45 -12.07
C LYS A 77 -1.09 -5.93 -11.82
N ALA A 78 -0.36 -6.61 -12.70
CA ALA A 78 -0.03 -8.02 -12.54
C ALA A 78 0.70 -8.29 -11.21
N LEU A 79 1.69 -7.46 -10.86
CA LEU A 79 2.37 -7.56 -9.58
C LEU A 79 1.41 -7.39 -8.40
N LYS A 80 0.50 -6.40 -8.44
CA LYS A 80 -0.50 -6.23 -7.38
C LYS A 80 -1.40 -7.46 -7.27
N GLU A 81 -1.85 -8.02 -8.38
CA GLU A 81 -2.70 -9.23 -8.41
C GLU A 81 -1.97 -10.44 -7.82
N GLU A 82 -0.68 -10.61 -8.11
CA GLU A 82 0.16 -11.64 -7.46
C GLU A 82 0.20 -11.45 -5.94
N LEU A 83 0.46 -10.22 -5.47
CA LEU A 83 0.56 -9.90 -4.04
C LEU A 83 -0.78 -10.07 -3.29
N VAL A 84 -1.92 -9.74 -3.91
CA VAL A 84 -3.25 -9.97 -3.34
C VAL A 84 -3.51 -11.46 -3.09
N ASN A 85 -2.92 -12.34 -3.88
CA ASN A 85 -3.09 -13.79 -3.75
C ASN A 85 -2.16 -14.43 -2.71
N VAL A 86 -1.23 -13.66 -2.11
CA VAL A 86 -0.36 -14.16 -1.03
C VAL A 86 -1.15 -14.25 0.27
N GLU A 87 -1.28 -15.47 0.81
CA GLU A 87 -1.93 -15.69 2.11
C GLU A 87 -1.20 -14.94 3.24
N GLY A 88 -1.96 -14.27 4.11
CA GLY A 88 -1.47 -13.61 5.32
C GLY A 88 -1.48 -12.08 5.25
N PHE A 89 -1.50 -11.50 4.05
CA PHE A 89 -1.76 -10.07 3.90
C PHE A 89 -3.25 -9.75 4.07
N GLN A 90 -3.52 -8.72 4.87
CA GLN A 90 -4.86 -8.21 5.11
C GLN A 90 -5.29 -7.26 3.99
N HIS A 91 -4.36 -6.39 3.57
CA HIS A 91 -4.60 -5.39 2.54
C HIS A 91 -3.37 -5.20 1.66
N VAL A 92 -3.60 -5.02 0.35
CA VAL A 92 -2.56 -4.78 -0.66
C VAL A 92 -2.97 -3.58 -1.51
N MET A 93 -2.14 -2.55 -1.52
CA MET A 93 -2.47 -1.24 -2.10
C MET A 93 -1.26 -0.62 -2.79
N MET A 94 -1.49 0.15 -3.85
CA MET A 94 -0.46 1.01 -4.42
C MET A 94 -0.32 2.31 -3.61
N SER A 95 0.92 2.74 -3.37
CA SER A 95 1.21 4.04 -2.75
C SER A 95 1.26 5.16 -3.79
N GLY A 96 0.45 6.20 -3.61
CA GLY A 96 0.44 7.39 -4.49
C GLY A 96 0.09 7.03 -5.94
N SER A 97 0.86 7.55 -6.91
CA SER A 97 0.77 7.21 -8.34
C SER A 97 1.60 5.99 -8.74
N GLY A 98 2.08 5.19 -7.77
CA GLY A 98 3.00 4.07 -7.99
C GLY A 98 4.47 4.49 -8.07
N THR A 99 5.39 3.54 -8.25
CA THR A 99 5.17 2.09 -8.50
C THR A 99 5.25 1.21 -7.26
N SER A 100 5.47 1.78 -6.07
CA SER A 100 5.49 0.99 -4.84
C SER A 100 4.10 0.43 -4.49
N ILE A 101 4.04 -0.87 -4.18
CA ILE A 101 2.89 -1.54 -3.57
C ILE A 101 3.25 -1.86 -2.13
N PHE A 102 2.32 -1.67 -1.20
CA PHE A 102 2.50 -2.07 0.19
C PHE A 102 1.43 -3.05 0.62
N CYS A 103 1.85 -4.04 1.40
CA CYS A 103 1.03 -5.13 1.89
C CYS A 103 1.00 -5.07 3.42
N ILE A 104 -0.16 -4.81 4.02
CA ILE A 104 -0.35 -4.80 5.48
C ILE A 104 -0.54 -6.24 5.96
N GLY A 105 0.18 -6.62 7.00
CA GLY A 105 0.23 -7.98 7.53
C GLY A 105 1.57 -8.66 7.23
N GLU A 106 1.58 -9.98 7.40
CA GLU A 106 2.76 -10.81 7.19
C GLU A 106 2.38 -12.02 6.35
N PRO A 107 3.16 -12.37 5.30
CA PRO A 107 2.88 -13.56 4.52
C PRO A 107 2.98 -14.79 5.41
N LYS A 108 2.06 -15.74 5.22
CA LYS A 108 2.01 -16.98 5.99
C LYS A 108 3.29 -17.81 5.85
N ASP A 109 3.90 -17.78 4.66
CA ASP A 109 5.22 -18.33 4.39
C ASP A 109 6.16 -17.20 3.93
N LYS A 110 6.90 -16.65 4.89
CA LYS A 110 7.84 -15.55 4.67
C LYS A 110 9.01 -15.95 3.79
N GLU A 111 9.54 -17.17 3.94
CA GLU A 111 10.69 -17.62 3.16
C GLU A 111 10.31 -17.79 1.68
N ALA A 112 9.16 -18.43 1.42
CA ALA A 112 8.64 -18.56 0.07
C ALA A 112 8.32 -17.19 -0.56
N PHE A 113 7.72 -16.28 0.21
CA PHE A 113 7.43 -14.92 -0.26
C PHE A 113 8.70 -14.15 -0.63
N MET A 114 9.70 -14.11 0.24
CA MET A 114 10.96 -13.40 -0.04
C MET A 114 11.66 -14.01 -1.25
N LYS A 115 11.68 -15.35 -1.36
CA LYS A 115 12.26 -16.03 -2.52
C LYS A 115 11.56 -15.68 -3.84
N GLU A 116 10.23 -15.62 -3.83
CA GLU A 116 9.43 -15.35 -5.04
C GLU A 116 9.56 -13.90 -5.53
N PHE A 117 9.60 -12.93 -4.61
CA PHE A 117 9.52 -11.51 -4.95
C PHE A 117 10.85 -10.75 -4.80
N ASP A 118 11.66 -11.03 -3.78
CA ASP A 118 12.91 -10.29 -3.51
C ASP A 118 14.08 -10.77 -4.38
N GLU A 119 14.07 -12.04 -4.79
CA GLU A 119 15.05 -12.57 -5.75
C GLU A 119 14.67 -12.26 -7.22
N ARG A 120 13.48 -11.67 -7.46
CA ARG A 120 13.01 -11.33 -8.80
C ARG A 120 13.74 -10.08 -9.30
N GLU A 121 14.41 -10.20 -10.45
CA GLU A 121 15.14 -9.08 -11.06
C GLU A 121 14.22 -7.87 -11.25
N GLY A 122 14.68 -6.69 -10.81
CA GLY A 122 13.95 -5.44 -10.93
C GLY A 122 12.86 -5.24 -9.88
N ILE A 123 12.78 -6.07 -8.84
CA ILE A 123 11.89 -5.88 -7.68
C ILE A 123 12.72 -5.84 -6.41
N ASN A 124 12.39 -4.91 -5.52
CA ASN A 124 12.95 -4.84 -4.17
C ASN A 124 11.82 -5.04 -3.15
N VAL A 125 12.06 -5.87 -2.14
CA VAL A 125 11.11 -6.09 -1.05
C VAL A 125 11.68 -5.53 0.26
N PHE A 126 10.89 -4.71 0.95
CA PHE A 126 11.26 -4.12 2.24
C PHE A 126 10.29 -4.59 3.33
N PRO A 127 10.65 -5.60 4.14
CA PRO A 127 9.93 -5.94 5.35
C PRO A 127 10.09 -4.79 6.36
N THR A 128 8.97 -4.27 6.88
CA THR A 128 8.97 -3.16 7.82
C THR A 128 7.81 -3.30 8.81
N GLU A 129 7.74 -2.39 9.78
CA GLU A 129 6.66 -2.34 10.75
C GLU A 129 6.31 -0.92 11.15
N PHE A 130 5.13 -0.74 11.73
CA PHE A 130 4.76 0.51 12.37
C PHE A 130 5.56 0.73 13.64
N ILE A 131 5.96 1.97 13.85
CA ILE A 131 6.71 2.41 15.02
C ILE A 131 6.10 3.68 15.55
N ASN A 132 6.02 3.77 16.87
CA ASN A 132 5.56 4.96 17.58
C ASN A 132 6.78 5.59 18.22
N ARG A 133 7.08 6.84 17.86
CA ARG A 133 8.20 7.60 18.41
C ARG A 133 7.68 8.70 19.33
N GLU A 134 8.37 8.93 20.43
CA GLU A 134 8.08 10.07 21.28
C GLU A 134 8.53 11.37 20.60
N GLU A 135 7.94 12.49 21.02
CA GLU A 135 8.31 13.79 20.50
C GLU A 135 9.77 14.10 20.84
N GLY A 136 10.58 14.40 19.81
CA GLY A 136 11.99 14.77 19.97
C GLY A 136 13.00 13.62 19.81
N VAL A 137 12.54 12.36 19.69
CA VAL A 137 13.43 11.18 19.53
C VAL A 137 13.32 10.53 18.14
N TRP A 138 13.12 11.33 17.10
CA TRP A 138 12.81 10.87 15.74
C TRP A 138 13.87 9.98 15.08
N PHE A 139 15.14 10.13 15.47
CA PHE A 139 16.29 9.45 14.88
C PHE A 139 16.90 8.37 15.79
N GLU A 140 16.33 8.17 16.98
CA GLU A 140 16.77 7.11 17.88
C GLU A 140 16.10 5.80 17.45
N SER A 141 16.92 4.76 17.36
CA SER A 141 16.57 3.42 16.87
C SER A 141 16.15 2.50 18.00
#